data_AF-A0A9E2QRN7-F1
#
_entry.id   AF-A0A9E2QRN7-F1
#
_cell.length_a   1.000
_cell.length_b   1.000
_cell.length_c   1.000
_cell.angle_alpha   90.00
_cell.angle_beta   90.00
_cell.angle_gamma   90.00
#
_symmetry.space_group_name_H-M   'P 1'
#
loop_
_entity.id
_entity.type
_entity.pdbx_description
1 polymer ?
#
loop_
_entity_poly.entity_id
_entity_poly.type
_entity_poly.pdbx_seq_one_letter_code
_entity_poly.pdbx_strand_id
1 'polypeptide(L)'
;MNKISLFLLLMILSITHVFSQVDSKRLNAIQAAPVVYYGDTLYHQAKVYCVMKEIKGGDPNHPDYKLSNLKGEQLIYIRYEIPTGIGSFGSYRVKFNSGNEVKLKTKEEKELPGIIVSNELIADAMMVPKDKEESFVLNNGGALVTGSPLDSQFKMVTRNRKAAVIVIDDAITQDTNKIGYFNESGTYINKIFSKQVVFYLPNGQKIAEAVYADADASSATIMTMKDGKSTTINLIPAKNSRKQVIDYLIDNNYL
;
A
#
# COMPACT_ATOMS: atom_id res chain seq x y z
N MET A 1 -9.08 1.05 52.75
CA MET A 1 -9.02 0.37 51.43
C MET A 1 -9.27 1.40 50.33
N ASN A 2 -8.28 1.61 49.48
CA ASN A 2 -8.18 2.77 48.58
C ASN A 2 -9.17 2.74 47.41
N LYS A 3 -9.99 3.79 47.28
CA LYS A 3 -10.90 4.04 46.13
C LYS A 3 -10.18 4.07 44.77
N ILE A 4 -8.87 4.31 44.77
CA ILE A 4 -8.01 4.28 43.57
C ILE A 4 -7.88 2.87 42.98
N SER A 5 -7.96 1.82 43.80
CA SER A 5 -7.81 0.43 43.34
C SER A 5 -9.04 -0.08 42.58
N LEU A 6 -10.23 0.43 42.90
CA LEU A 6 -11.48 0.02 42.25
C LEU A 6 -11.64 0.63 40.84
N PHE A 7 -11.15 1.86 40.66
CA PHE A 7 -11.24 2.57 39.37
C PHE A 7 -10.28 1.99 38.32
N LEU A 8 -9.07 1.59 38.74
CA LEU A 8 -8.12 0.90 37.85
C LEU A 8 -8.65 -0.47 37.40
N LEU A 9 -9.30 -1.21 38.31
CA LEU A 9 -9.88 -2.53 38.00
C LEU A 9 -11.07 -2.41 37.01
N LEU A 10 -11.93 -1.40 37.16
CA LEU A 10 -13.04 -1.12 36.25
C LEU A 10 -12.57 -0.68 34.85
N MET A 11 -11.45 0.05 34.75
CA MET A 11 -10.89 0.48 33.47
C MET A 11 -10.22 -0.69 32.71
N ILE A 12 -9.56 -1.61 33.42
CA ILE A 12 -9.00 -2.84 32.82
C ILE A 12 -10.11 -3.80 32.35
N LEU A 13 -11.22 -3.90 33.10
CA LEU A 13 -12.38 -4.70 32.68
C LEU A 13 -13.07 -4.15 31.42
N SER A 14 -13.15 -2.83 31.28
CA SER A 14 -13.81 -2.21 30.12
C SER A 14 -12.95 -2.28 28.85
N ILE A 15 -11.62 -2.18 28.96
CA ILE A 15 -10.72 -2.37 27.80
C ILE A 15 -10.74 -3.83 27.30
N THR A 16 -10.77 -4.80 28.20
CA THR A 16 -10.84 -6.23 27.83
C THR A 16 -12.18 -6.63 27.19
N HIS A 17 -13.30 -6.04 27.63
CA HIS A 17 -14.61 -6.28 27.01
C HIS A 17 -14.73 -5.69 25.60
N VAL A 18 -14.16 -4.49 25.37
CA VAL A 18 -14.19 -3.86 24.04
C VAL A 18 -13.31 -4.60 23.04
N PHE A 19 -12.11 -5.06 23.44
CA PHE A 19 -11.25 -5.89 22.58
C PHE A 19 -11.88 -7.26 22.26
N SER A 20 -12.51 -7.91 23.24
CA SER A 20 -13.18 -9.22 23.07
C SER A 20 -14.40 -9.16 22.12
N GLN A 21 -15.17 -8.07 22.15
CA GLN A 21 -16.31 -7.89 21.23
C GLN A 21 -15.89 -7.57 19.79
N VAL A 22 -14.77 -6.87 19.59
CA VAL A 22 -14.24 -6.58 18.24
C VAL A 22 -13.69 -7.86 17.59
N ASP A 23 -12.98 -8.70 18.35
CA ASP A 23 -12.44 -9.97 17.83
C ASP A 23 -13.54 -10.99 17.54
N SER A 24 -14.60 -11.08 18.37
CA SER A 24 -15.71 -12.02 18.13
C SER A 24 -16.56 -11.63 16.92
N LYS A 25 -16.84 -10.34 16.68
CA LYS A 25 -17.54 -9.90 15.46
C LYS A 25 -16.73 -10.15 14.20
N ARG A 26 -15.42 -9.88 14.25
CA ARG A 26 -14.50 -10.16 13.15
C ARG A 26 -14.39 -11.66 12.88
N LEU A 27 -14.26 -12.48 13.92
CA LEU A 27 -14.19 -13.94 13.80
C LEU A 27 -15.50 -14.52 13.23
N ASN A 28 -16.65 -14.03 13.68
CA ASN A 28 -17.96 -14.44 13.16
C ASN A 28 -18.15 -14.07 11.69
N ALA A 29 -17.75 -12.86 11.28
CA ALA A 29 -17.81 -12.43 9.88
C ALA A 29 -16.89 -13.28 8.98
N ILE A 30 -15.69 -13.60 9.48
CA ILE A 30 -14.68 -14.41 8.78
C ILE A 30 -15.09 -15.90 8.67
N GLN A 31 -15.86 -16.42 9.62
CA GLN A 31 -16.35 -17.80 9.62
C GLN A 31 -17.68 -17.99 8.86
N ALA A 32 -18.35 -16.90 8.47
CA ALA A 32 -19.68 -16.95 7.86
C ALA A 32 -19.71 -17.53 6.43
N ALA A 33 -18.59 -17.44 5.69
CA ALA A 33 -18.50 -17.92 4.31
C ALA A 33 -17.08 -18.40 3.97
N PRO A 34 -16.93 -19.27 2.94
CA PRO A 34 -15.61 -19.71 2.49
C PRO A 34 -14.69 -18.56 2.04
N VAL A 35 -15.26 -17.50 1.46
CA VAL A 35 -14.55 -16.29 1.04
C VAL A 35 -15.24 -15.07 1.63
N VAL A 36 -14.47 -14.20 2.28
CA VAL A 36 -14.99 -13.00 2.96
C VAL A 36 -14.13 -11.80 2.61
N TYR A 37 -14.76 -10.70 2.18
CA TYR A 37 -14.14 -9.39 2.08
C TYR A 37 -14.52 -8.56 3.31
N TYR A 38 -13.54 -8.14 4.10
CA TYR A 38 -13.78 -7.37 5.32
C TYR A 38 -12.66 -6.35 5.56
N GLY A 39 -13.05 -5.08 5.75
CA GLY A 39 -12.10 -3.96 5.70
C GLY A 39 -11.44 -3.90 4.33
N ASP A 40 -10.11 -3.97 4.29
CA ASP A 40 -9.33 -4.04 3.04
C ASP A 40 -8.75 -5.45 2.78
N THR A 41 -9.29 -6.49 3.43
CA THR A 41 -8.68 -7.83 3.44
C THR A 41 -9.63 -8.88 2.89
N LEU A 42 -9.11 -9.71 1.99
CA LEU A 42 -9.74 -10.94 1.55
C LEU A 42 -9.31 -12.11 2.44
N TYR A 43 -10.30 -12.85 2.92
CA TYR A 43 -10.13 -14.06 3.69
C TYR A 43 -10.61 -15.27 2.89
N HIS A 44 -9.89 -16.38 2.99
CA HIS A 44 -10.31 -17.69 2.49
C HIS A 44 -10.23 -18.69 3.65
N GLN A 45 -11.35 -19.35 3.96
CA GLN A 45 -11.46 -20.32 5.07
C GLN A 45 -10.87 -19.79 6.37
N ALA A 46 -11.26 -18.57 6.73
CA ALA A 46 -10.78 -17.84 7.90
C ALA A 46 -9.29 -17.46 7.95
N LYS A 47 -8.53 -17.68 6.87
CA LYS A 47 -7.13 -17.25 6.74
C LYS A 47 -7.04 -16.01 5.85
N VAL A 48 -6.12 -15.11 6.18
CA VAL A 48 -5.81 -13.95 5.33
C VAL A 48 -5.26 -14.44 3.99
N TYR A 49 -5.88 -14.02 2.90
CA TYR A 49 -5.50 -14.41 1.54
C TYR A 49 -4.70 -13.30 0.86
N CYS A 50 -5.26 -12.11 0.76
CA CYS A 50 -4.58 -10.93 0.21
C CYS A 50 -5.22 -9.63 0.70
N VAL A 51 -4.59 -8.49 0.41
CA VAL A 51 -5.18 -7.17 0.64
C VAL A 51 -5.88 -6.73 -0.64
N MET A 52 -7.18 -6.48 -0.58
CA MET A 52 -7.98 -5.90 -1.67
C MET A 52 -8.47 -4.54 -1.18
N LYS A 53 -7.80 -3.47 -1.63
CA LYS A 53 -8.08 -2.11 -1.20
C LYS A 53 -8.93 -1.38 -2.23
N GLU A 54 -10.04 -0.83 -1.79
CA GLU A 54 -10.86 0.08 -2.58
C GLU A 54 -10.09 1.37 -2.90
N ILE A 55 -10.15 1.80 -4.16
CA ILE A 55 -9.61 3.05 -4.66
C ILE A 55 -10.77 3.85 -5.24
N LYS A 56 -10.97 5.05 -4.70
CA LYS A 56 -11.90 6.01 -5.29
C LYS A 56 -11.34 6.49 -6.62
N GLY A 57 -11.86 5.96 -7.72
CA GLY A 57 -11.46 6.30 -9.08
C GLY A 57 -12.60 6.01 -10.06
N GLY A 58 -12.74 6.83 -11.10
CA GLY A 58 -13.71 6.59 -12.18
C GLY A 58 -15.17 6.89 -11.80
N ASP A 59 -15.92 5.85 -11.44
CA ASP A 59 -17.37 5.88 -11.23
C ASP A 59 -17.72 5.97 -9.72
N PRO A 60 -18.59 6.91 -9.30
CA PRO A 60 -18.94 7.07 -7.88
C PRO A 60 -19.75 5.91 -7.28
N ASN A 61 -20.35 5.05 -8.11
CA ASN A 61 -21.14 3.89 -7.68
C ASN A 61 -20.38 2.56 -7.86
N HIS A 62 -19.22 2.59 -8.52
CA HIS A 62 -18.40 1.41 -8.75
C HIS A 62 -16.92 1.74 -8.49
N PRO A 63 -16.39 1.36 -7.32
CA PRO A 63 -15.00 1.64 -7.03
C PRO A 63 -14.05 0.78 -7.84
N ASP A 64 -12.83 1.29 -7.99
CA ASP A 64 -11.69 0.52 -8.46
C ASP A 64 -11.05 -0.24 -7.28
N TYR A 65 -10.30 -1.31 -7.55
CA TYR A 65 -9.61 -2.08 -6.52
C TYR A 65 -8.15 -2.33 -6.86
N LYS A 66 -7.33 -2.33 -5.81
CA LYS A 66 -5.95 -2.76 -5.84
C LYS A 66 -5.79 -4.02 -5.00
N LEU A 67 -5.29 -5.08 -5.61
CA LEU A 67 -4.94 -6.32 -4.91
C LEU A 67 -3.43 -6.37 -4.69
N SER A 68 -3.04 -6.61 -3.45
CA SER A 68 -1.65 -6.72 -3.03
C SER A 68 -1.40 -8.02 -2.26
N ASN A 69 -0.20 -8.57 -2.40
CA ASN A 69 0.23 -9.69 -1.55
C ASN A 69 0.38 -9.23 -0.09
N LEU A 70 0.61 -10.18 0.83
CA LEU A 70 0.74 -9.87 2.26
C LEU A 70 1.99 -9.05 2.63
N LYS A 71 2.90 -8.85 1.67
CA LYS A 71 4.07 -7.96 1.79
C LYS A 71 3.77 -6.54 1.30
N GLY A 72 2.56 -6.27 0.81
CA GLY A 72 2.13 -4.96 0.30
C GLY A 72 2.48 -4.69 -1.17
N GLU A 73 2.95 -5.68 -1.92
CA GLU A 73 3.27 -5.52 -3.34
C GLU A 73 2.00 -5.66 -4.19
N GLN A 74 1.74 -4.67 -5.05
CA GLN A 74 0.57 -4.68 -5.94
C GLN A 74 0.78 -5.67 -7.08
N LEU A 75 -0.17 -6.60 -7.23
CA LEU A 75 -0.12 -7.63 -8.27
C LEU A 75 -1.22 -7.48 -9.31
N ILE A 76 -2.39 -6.94 -8.91
CA ILE A 76 -3.57 -6.82 -9.77
C ILE A 76 -4.25 -5.47 -9.52
N TYR A 77 -4.72 -4.82 -10.59
CA TYR A 77 -5.63 -3.68 -10.54
C TYR A 77 -6.94 -4.06 -11.21
N ILE A 78 -8.06 -3.75 -10.56
CA ILE A 78 -9.41 -3.99 -11.07
C ILE A 78 -10.07 -2.64 -11.23
N ARG A 79 -10.55 -2.32 -12.43
CA ARG A 79 -11.28 -1.08 -12.69
C ARG A 79 -12.66 -1.34 -13.21
N TYR A 80 -13.63 -0.50 -12.86
CA TYR A 80 -14.93 -0.54 -13.51
C TYR A 80 -14.88 0.19 -14.86
N GLU A 81 -15.24 -0.49 -15.94
CA GLU A 81 -15.32 0.11 -17.27
C GLU A 81 -16.74 0.65 -17.49
N ILE A 82 -16.87 1.99 -17.45
CA ILE A 82 -18.14 2.69 -17.69
C ILE A 82 -18.58 2.42 -19.14
N PRO A 83 -19.83 1.99 -19.36
CA PRO A 83 -20.33 1.72 -20.70
C PRO A 83 -20.44 3.01 -21.53
N THR A 84 -19.92 3.00 -22.77
CA THR A 84 -19.90 4.19 -23.65
C THR A 84 -21.06 4.23 -24.67
N GLY A 85 -22.12 3.44 -24.48
CA GLY A 85 -23.23 3.34 -25.44
C GLY A 85 -24.58 3.04 -24.79
N ILE A 86 -25.66 3.51 -25.42
CA ILE A 86 -27.05 3.27 -24.98
C ILE A 86 -27.30 1.76 -24.95
N GLY A 87 -27.76 1.23 -23.81
CA GLY A 87 -28.00 -0.20 -23.61
C GLY A 87 -26.76 -1.06 -23.33
N SER A 88 -25.58 -0.45 -23.20
CA SER A 88 -24.37 -1.15 -22.77
C SER A 88 -24.30 -1.25 -21.25
N PHE A 89 -23.82 -2.40 -20.76
CA PHE A 89 -23.58 -2.60 -19.34
C PHE A 89 -22.08 -2.47 -19.06
N GLY A 90 -21.74 -1.78 -17.97
CA GLY A 90 -20.36 -1.75 -17.50
C GLY A 90 -19.93 -3.13 -17.00
N SER A 91 -18.62 -3.29 -16.86
CA SER A 91 -18.01 -4.53 -16.39
C SER A 91 -16.64 -4.22 -15.83
N TYR A 92 -16.14 -5.09 -14.95
CA TYR A 92 -14.80 -4.93 -14.42
C TYR A 92 -13.73 -5.35 -15.43
N ARG A 93 -12.64 -4.58 -15.51
CA ARG A 93 -11.42 -4.95 -16.22
C ARG A 93 -10.31 -5.18 -15.21
N VAL A 94 -9.64 -6.31 -15.33
CA VAL A 94 -8.50 -6.73 -14.51
C VAL A 94 -7.22 -6.52 -15.30
N LYS A 95 -6.24 -5.90 -14.68
CA LYS A 95 -4.90 -5.69 -15.20
C LYS A 95 -3.89 -6.37 -14.26
N PHE A 96 -3.03 -7.19 -14.82
CA PHE A 96 -2.00 -7.95 -14.11
C PHE A 96 -0.66 -7.23 -14.13
N ASN A 97 0.20 -7.52 -13.15
CA ASN A 97 1.52 -6.91 -13.09
C ASN A 97 2.45 -7.26 -14.25
N SER A 98 2.16 -8.36 -14.95
CA SER A 98 2.75 -8.73 -16.24
C SER A 98 2.44 -7.72 -17.36
N GLY A 99 1.32 -7.00 -17.27
CA GLY A 99 0.80 -6.09 -18.30
C GLY A 99 -0.39 -6.62 -19.08
N ASN A 100 -0.73 -7.89 -18.88
CA ASN A 100 -1.94 -8.45 -19.46
C ASN A 100 -3.19 -7.83 -18.84
N GLU A 101 -4.21 -7.64 -19.68
CA GLU A 101 -5.51 -7.13 -19.29
C GLU A 101 -6.62 -8.08 -19.75
N VAL A 102 -7.66 -8.22 -18.93
CA VAL A 102 -8.85 -9.00 -19.23
C VAL A 102 -10.11 -8.29 -18.76
N LYS A 103 -11.15 -8.32 -19.60
CA LYS A 103 -12.49 -7.85 -19.26
C LYS A 103 -13.27 -9.00 -18.62
N LEU A 104 -13.84 -8.80 -17.45
CA LEU A 104 -14.62 -9.82 -16.74
C LEU A 104 -16.04 -9.92 -17.31
N LYS A 105 -16.59 -11.13 -17.29
CA LYS A 105 -18.03 -11.38 -17.55
C LYS A 105 -18.93 -10.79 -16.46
N THR A 106 -18.45 -10.72 -15.22
CA THR A 106 -19.24 -10.20 -14.10
C THR A 106 -19.37 -8.68 -14.16
N LYS A 107 -20.54 -8.22 -13.70
CA LYS A 107 -20.90 -6.81 -13.52
C LYS A 107 -21.09 -6.46 -12.05
N GLU A 108 -21.08 -7.48 -11.18
CA GLU A 108 -21.47 -7.40 -9.79
C GLU A 108 -20.23 -7.35 -8.89
N GLU A 109 -20.11 -6.29 -8.10
CA GLU A 109 -18.97 -6.09 -7.18
C GLU A 109 -18.80 -7.27 -6.21
N LYS A 110 -19.90 -7.78 -5.67
CA LYS A 110 -19.95 -8.87 -4.68
C LYS A 110 -19.34 -10.19 -5.18
N GLU A 111 -19.18 -10.36 -6.49
CA GLU A 111 -18.61 -11.58 -7.08
C GLU A 111 -17.08 -11.54 -7.16
N LEU A 112 -16.47 -10.34 -7.10
CA LEU A 112 -15.02 -10.16 -7.23
C LEU A 112 -14.22 -11.00 -6.21
N PRO A 113 -14.53 -11.00 -4.89
CA PRO A 113 -13.80 -11.80 -3.90
C PRO A 113 -13.72 -13.29 -4.25
N GLY A 114 -14.85 -13.89 -4.63
CA GLY A 114 -14.93 -15.31 -4.94
C GLY A 114 -14.13 -15.68 -6.21
N ILE A 115 -14.19 -14.81 -7.23
CA ILE A 115 -13.44 -14.98 -8.47
C ILE A 115 -11.93 -14.92 -8.22
N ILE A 116 -11.46 -13.99 -7.38
CA ILE A 116 -10.04 -13.85 -7.05
C ILE A 116 -9.48 -15.10 -6.34
N VAL A 117 -10.19 -15.58 -5.31
CA VAL A 117 -9.74 -16.72 -4.49
C VAL A 117 -9.81 -18.04 -5.26
N SER A 118 -10.89 -18.29 -6.00
CA SER A 118 -11.07 -19.56 -6.74
C SER A 118 -10.05 -19.80 -7.85
N ASN A 119 -9.42 -18.73 -8.35
CA ASN A 119 -8.39 -18.81 -9.39
C ASN A 119 -6.97 -18.75 -8.83
N GLU A 120 -6.82 -18.73 -7.50
CA GLU A 120 -5.53 -18.71 -6.80
C GLU A 120 -4.58 -17.60 -7.28
N LEU A 121 -5.14 -16.41 -7.56
CA LEU A 121 -4.40 -15.33 -8.22
C LEU A 121 -3.28 -14.72 -7.36
N ILE A 122 -3.31 -14.93 -6.04
CA ILE A 122 -2.35 -14.37 -5.10
C ILE A 122 -1.84 -15.48 -4.18
N ALA A 123 -0.54 -15.80 -4.26
CA ALA A 123 0.11 -16.75 -3.38
C ALA A 123 1.58 -16.35 -3.16
N ASP A 124 1.92 -15.70 -2.04
CA ASP A 124 3.27 -15.34 -1.53
C ASP A 124 4.33 -14.79 -2.51
N ALA A 125 3.94 -14.54 -3.76
CA ALA A 125 4.81 -14.32 -4.90
C ALA A 125 5.00 -12.84 -5.19
N MET A 126 6.13 -12.52 -5.81
CA MET A 126 6.41 -11.17 -6.35
C MET A 126 5.62 -10.88 -7.64
N MET A 127 5.06 -11.91 -8.28
CA MET A 127 4.23 -11.82 -9.48
C MET A 127 3.10 -12.84 -9.44
N VAL A 128 2.01 -12.58 -10.18
CA VAL A 128 0.98 -13.60 -10.41
C VAL A 128 1.60 -14.75 -11.22
N PRO A 129 1.48 -16.02 -10.81
CA PRO A 129 1.99 -17.14 -11.60
C PRO A 129 1.35 -17.15 -12.99
N LYS A 130 2.19 -17.29 -14.02
CA LYS A 130 1.76 -17.17 -15.43
C LYS A 130 0.64 -18.14 -15.79
N ASP A 131 0.71 -19.38 -15.32
CA ASP A 131 -0.31 -20.41 -15.51
C ASP A 131 -1.66 -20.04 -14.88
N LYS A 132 -1.64 -19.40 -13.70
CA LYS A 132 -2.84 -18.92 -13.02
C LYS A 132 -3.46 -17.73 -13.74
N GLU A 133 -2.62 -16.83 -14.23
CA GLU A 133 -3.05 -15.70 -15.06
C GLU A 133 -3.70 -16.17 -16.37
N GLU A 134 -3.07 -17.08 -17.09
CA GLU A 134 -3.61 -17.66 -18.33
C GLU A 134 -4.94 -18.38 -18.08
N SER A 135 -5.01 -19.21 -17.04
CA SER A 135 -6.24 -19.89 -16.63
C SER A 135 -7.37 -18.92 -16.28
N PHE A 136 -7.04 -17.84 -15.56
CA PHE A 136 -8.00 -16.82 -15.19
C PHE A 136 -8.62 -16.13 -16.41
N VAL A 137 -7.78 -15.76 -17.39
CA VAL A 137 -8.20 -15.10 -18.63
C VAL A 137 -9.18 -16.00 -19.39
N LEU A 138 -8.85 -17.29 -19.53
CA LEU A 138 -9.69 -18.28 -20.21
C LEU A 138 -11.06 -18.45 -19.55
N ASN A 139 -11.09 -18.54 -18.22
CA ASN A 139 -12.31 -18.88 -17.49
C ASN A 139 -13.24 -17.67 -17.25
N ASN A 140 -12.67 -16.48 -17.02
CA ASN A 140 -13.43 -15.31 -16.54
C ASN A 140 -13.70 -14.25 -17.62
N GLY A 141 -13.28 -14.50 -18.86
CA GLY A 141 -14.10 -14.17 -20.02
C GLY A 141 -13.83 -12.84 -20.74
N GLY A 142 -12.58 -12.62 -21.14
CA GLY A 142 -12.26 -11.58 -22.12
C GLY A 142 -11.20 -12.05 -23.12
N ALA A 143 -11.09 -11.32 -24.24
CA ALA A 143 -9.90 -11.40 -25.07
C ALA A 143 -8.69 -10.86 -24.27
N LEU A 144 -7.55 -11.54 -24.36
CA LEU A 144 -6.30 -11.02 -23.83
C LEU A 144 -5.97 -9.72 -24.57
N VAL A 145 -5.86 -8.62 -23.84
CA VAL A 145 -5.33 -7.37 -24.38
C VAL A 145 -3.96 -7.17 -23.75
N THR A 146 -2.92 -7.12 -24.57
CA THR A 146 -1.58 -6.76 -24.10
C THR A 146 -1.56 -5.26 -23.84
N GLY A 147 -1.57 -4.86 -22.58
CA GLY A 147 -1.33 -3.49 -22.14
C GLY A 147 0.13 -3.31 -21.71
N SER A 148 0.48 -2.08 -21.31
CA SER A 148 1.70 -1.88 -20.52
C SER A 148 1.57 -2.65 -19.19
N PRO A 149 2.67 -3.20 -18.61
CA PRO A 149 2.73 -3.70 -17.22
C PRO A 149 1.88 -2.87 -16.24
N LEU A 150 1.38 -3.44 -15.13
CA LEU A 150 0.99 -2.60 -13.98
C LEU A 150 2.24 -1.85 -13.57
N ASP A 151 2.40 -0.65 -14.12
CA ASP A 151 3.59 0.10 -13.87
C ASP A 151 3.49 0.61 -12.42
N SER A 152 4.40 0.12 -11.60
CA SER A 152 5.46 1.01 -11.14
C SER A 152 5.22 1.92 -9.95
N GLN A 153 4.18 1.73 -9.13
CA GLN A 153 3.97 2.67 -8.02
C GLN A 153 5.25 2.85 -7.17
N PHE A 154 5.97 1.76 -6.90
CA PHE A 154 7.32 1.85 -6.33
C PHE A 154 8.38 1.14 -7.18
N LYS A 155 8.45 1.44 -8.49
CA LYS A 155 9.55 0.93 -9.32
C LYS A 155 10.83 1.65 -8.92
N MET A 156 11.60 1.04 -8.02
CA MET A 156 12.95 1.50 -7.71
C MET A 156 13.74 1.56 -9.02
N VAL A 157 14.44 2.65 -9.23
CA VAL A 157 15.28 2.82 -10.42
C VAL A 157 16.41 1.80 -10.39
N THR A 158 16.63 1.12 -11.51
CA THR A 158 17.81 0.26 -11.70
C THR A 158 19.07 1.11 -11.53
N ARG A 159 19.92 0.74 -10.57
CA ARG A 159 21.12 1.52 -10.21
C ARG A 159 22.20 0.65 -9.57
N ASN A 160 23.44 1.10 -9.65
CA ASN A 160 24.51 0.51 -8.85
C ASN A 160 24.40 0.96 -7.38
N ARG A 161 23.89 0.06 -6.52
CA ARG A 161 23.71 0.33 -5.08
C ARG A 161 25.01 0.54 -4.30
N LYS A 162 26.17 0.25 -4.91
CA LYS A 162 27.49 0.50 -4.32
C LYS A 162 28.08 1.87 -4.68
N ALA A 163 27.47 2.58 -5.64
CA ALA A 163 27.90 3.92 -6.01
C ALA A 163 27.51 4.95 -4.93
N ALA A 164 28.23 6.07 -4.85
CA ALA A 164 27.91 7.13 -3.91
C ALA A 164 26.53 7.75 -4.21
N VAL A 165 25.77 8.04 -3.15
CA VAL A 165 24.52 8.81 -3.24
C VAL A 165 24.87 10.30 -3.20
N ILE A 166 24.48 11.02 -4.23
CA ILE A 166 24.76 12.45 -4.41
C ILE A 166 23.44 13.21 -4.43
N VAL A 167 23.34 14.29 -3.66
CA VAL A 167 22.20 15.20 -3.66
C VAL A 167 22.63 16.51 -4.34
N ILE A 168 21.94 16.88 -5.42
CA ILE A 168 22.15 18.14 -6.14
C ILE A 168 20.79 18.84 -6.18
N ASP A 169 20.73 20.05 -5.62
CA ASP A 169 19.49 20.77 -5.37
C ASP A 169 18.48 19.91 -4.59
N ASP A 170 17.40 19.48 -5.26
CA ASP A 170 16.34 18.60 -4.74
C ASP A 170 16.44 17.15 -5.25
N ALA A 171 17.32 16.89 -6.22
CA ALA A 171 17.47 15.59 -6.85
C ALA A 171 18.41 14.67 -6.06
N ILE A 172 17.97 13.43 -5.85
CA ILE A 172 18.77 12.36 -5.27
C ILE A 172 19.25 11.48 -6.42
N THR A 173 20.56 11.38 -6.58
CA THR A 173 21.18 10.64 -7.68
C THR A 173 22.13 9.57 -7.17
N GLN A 174 22.22 8.46 -7.90
CA GLN A 174 23.20 7.41 -7.66
C GLN A 174 23.61 6.85 -9.02
N ASP A 175 24.92 6.76 -9.26
CA ASP A 175 25.46 6.24 -10.53
C ASP A 175 24.89 6.99 -11.75
N THR A 176 24.90 8.32 -11.70
CA THR A 176 24.34 9.24 -12.72
C THR A 176 22.82 9.16 -12.96
N ASN A 177 22.12 8.24 -12.31
CA ASN A 177 20.68 8.10 -12.42
C ASN A 177 19.96 8.88 -11.31
N LYS A 178 18.89 9.59 -11.65
CA LYS A 178 17.96 10.15 -10.66
C LYS A 178 17.17 9.01 -10.03
N ILE A 179 17.30 8.84 -8.72
CA ILE A 179 16.65 7.76 -7.96
C ILE A 179 15.48 8.26 -7.12
N GLY A 180 15.40 9.58 -6.93
CA GLY A 180 14.26 10.27 -6.34
C GLY A 180 14.50 11.77 -6.28
N TYR A 181 13.60 12.46 -5.61
CA TYR A 181 13.74 13.87 -5.27
C TYR A 181 12.94 14.18 -4.00
N PHE A 182 13.11 15.37 -3.44
CA PHE A 182 12.38 15.77 -2.25
C PHE A 182 11.92 17.22 -2.32
N ASN A 183 10.82 17.51 -1.64
CA ASN A 183 10.40 18.87 -1.34
C ASN A 183 10.57 19.11 0.16
N GLU A 184 11.05 20.30 0.53
CA GLU A 184 11.24 20.68 1.93
C GLU A 184 10.42 21.93 2.26
N SER A 185 9.76 21.90 3.42
CA SER A 185 9.07 23.04 4.02
C SER A 185 9.43 23.18 5.50
N GLY A 186 9.24 24.39 6.03
CA GLY A 186 9.40 24.67 7.45
C GLY A 186 8.04 24.75 8.15
N THR A 187 7.96 24.22 9.36
CA THR A 187 6.77 24.31 10.22
C THR A 187 7.17 24.47 11.68
N TYR A 188 6.27 25.03 12.50
CA TYR A 188 6.45 25.07 13.95
C TYR A 188 5.64 23.96 14.60
N ILE A 189 6.33 22.99 15.21
CA ILE A 189 5.71 21.91 15.98
C ILE A 189 6.11 22.10 17.43
N ASN A 190 5.14 22.31 18.32
CA ASN A 190 5.39 22.56 19.74
C ASN A 190 6.39 23.70 20.01
N LYS A 191 6.30 24.79 19.23
CA LYS A 191 7.21 25.97 19.27
C LYS A 191 8.66 25.69 18.83
N ILE A 192 8.95 24.49 18.33
CA ILE A 192 10.24 24.16 17.73
C ILE A 192 10.09 24.29 16.21
N PHE A 193 11.01 25.02 15.57
CA PHE A 193 11.08 25.07 14.12
C PHE A 193 11.60 23.73 13.59
N SER A 194 10.76 23.06 12.82
CA SER A 194 11.01 21.73 12.27
C SER A 194 10.97 21.79 10.75
N LYS A 195 11.84 20.99 10.13
CA LYS A 195 11.79 20.69 8.71
C LYS A 195 10.82 19.54 8.47
N GLN A 196 9.96 19.71 7.48
CA GLN A 196 9.11 18.68 6.94
C GLN A 196 9.59 18.39 5.52
N VAL A 197 10.02 17.16 5.26
CA VAL A 197 10.59 16.75 3.98
C VAL A 197 9.72 15.65 3.38
N VAL A 198 9.25 15.87 2.16
CA VAL A 198 8.48 14.89 1.41
C VAL A 198 9.35 14.30 0.31
N PHE A 199 9.50 12.98 0.31
CA PHE A 199 10.33 12.25 -0.64
C PHE A 199 9.47 11.62 -1.73
N TYR A 200 9.98 11.66 -2.95
CA TYR A 200 9.33 11.17 -4.15
C TYR A 200 10.28 10.28 -4.97
N LEU A 201 9.72 9.28 -5.63
CA LEU A 201 10.38 8.59 -6.74
C LEU A 201 10.43 9.48 -7.99
N PRO A 202 11.28 9.19 -8.99
CA PRO A 202 11.42 10.02 -10.18
C PRO A 202 10.14 10.13 -11.03
N ASN A 203 9.24 9.15 -10.89
CA ASN A 203 7.91 9.15 -11.52
C ASN A 203 6.89 10.05 -10.80
N GLY A 204 7.28 10.75 -9.74
CA GLY A 204 6.43 11.66 -8.98
C GLY A 204 5.67 11.02 -7.82
N GLN A 205 5.86 9.72 -7.57
CA GLN A 205 5.18 9.06 -6.47
C GLN A 205 5.79 9.42 -5.11
N LYS A 206 4.97 9.91 -4.19
CA LYS A 206 5.33 10.12 -2.78
C LYS A 206 5.67 8.78 -2.14
N ILE A 207 6.84 8.68 -1.52
CA ILE A 207 7.32 7.46 -0.86
C ILE A 207 7.45 7.59 0.65
N ALA A 208 7.75 8.78 1.14
CA ALA A 208 7.91 9.03 2.56
C ALA A 208 7.73 10.51 2.89
N GLU A 209 7.46 10.76 4.15
CA GLU A 209 7.45 12.08 4.75
C GLU A 209 8.23 12.03 6.05
N ALA A 210 9.20 12.92 6.22
CA ALA A 210 10.04 12.98 7.40
C ALA A 210 9.91 14.34 8.09
N VAL A 211 9.94 14.32 9.42
CA VAL A 211 9.93 15.51 10.25
C VAL A 211 11.08 15.44 11.24
N TYR A 212 11.90 16.50 11.30
CA TYR A 212 12.99 16.65 12.25
C TYR A 212 13.25 18.13 12.55
N ALA A 213 13.84 18.42 13.71
CA ALA A 213 14.22 19.78 14.07
C ALA A 213 15.24 20.36 13.07
N ASP A 214 15.18 21.67 12.80
CA ASP A 214 16.10 22.29 11.83
C ASP A 214 17.57 22.29 12.31
N ALA A 215 17.78 22.62 13.58
CA ALA A 215 19.11 22.62 14.22
C ALA A 215 19.26 21.45 15.18
N ASP A 216 20.41 20.76 15.09
CA ASP A 216 20.84 19.69 16.00
C ASP A 216 19.79 18.61 16.31
N ALA A 217 19.03 18.21 15.28
CA ALA A 217 18.08 17.13 15.44
C ALA A 217 18.77 15.83 15.91
N SER A 218 18.30 15.32 17.04
CA SER A 218 18.71 14.03 17.59
C SER A 218 17.85 12.87 17.09
N SER A 219 16.73 13.18 16.44
CA SER A 219 15.82 12.18 15.86
C SER A 219 15.02 12.74 14.68
N ALA A 220 14.52 11.83 13.86
CA ALA A 220 13.54 12.11 12.81
C ALA A 220 12.38 11.12 12.90
N THR A 221 11.16 11.60 12.72
CA THR A 221 9.98 10.73 12.52
C THR A 221 9.70 10.63 11.03
N ILE A 222 9.62 9.40 10.52
CA ILE A 222 9.47 9.08 9.09
C ILE A 222 8.19 8.26 8.91
N MET A 223 7.24 8.78 8.15
CA MET A 223 6.04 8.06 7.70
C MET A 223 6.25 7.58 6.27
N THR A 224 6.28 6.26 6.04
CA THR A 224 6.42 5.72 4.68
C THR A 224 5.08 5.39 4.06
N MET A 225 4.94 5.61 2.76
CA MET A 225 3.69 5.37 2.02
C MET A 225 3.55 3.91 1.58
N LYS A 226 4.67 3.17 1.50
CA LYS A 226 4.68 1.76 1.07
C LYS A 226 4.03 0.85 2.10
N ASP A 227 4.31 1.07 3.38
CA ASP A 227 3.78 0.26 4.49
C ASP A 227 2.86 1.03 5.45
N GLY A 228 2.72 2.35 5.27
CA GLY A 228 1.89 3.20 6.13
C GLY A 228 2.43 3.37 7.55
N LYS A 229 3.68 2.98 7.82
CA LYS A 229 4.27 3.02 9.17
C LYS A 229 4.96 4.35 9.43
N SER A 230 4.81 4.82 10.68
CA SER A 230 5.60 5.93 11.23
C SER A 230 6.69 5.36 12.14
N THR A 231 7.95 5.65 11.81
CA THR A 231 9.14 5.17 12.53
C THR A 231 9.97 6.37 12.98
N THR A 232 10.40 6.38 14.24
CA THR A 232 11.37 7.36 14.73
C THR A 232 12.77 6.76 14.67
N ILE A 233 13.68 7.43 13.96
CA ILE A 233 15.10 7.06 13.88
C ILE A 233 15.94 8.02 14.70
N ASN A 234 17.05 7.52 15.25
CA ASN A 234 18.05 8.36 15.90
C ASN A 234 18.95 8.99 14.83
N LEU A 235 19.15 10.30 14.93
CA LEU A 235 20.07 11.05 14.09
C LEU A 235 21.34 11.33 14.87
N ILE A 236 22.47 11.32 14.17
CA ILE A 236 23.75 11.77 14.72
C ILE A 236 23.75 13.31 14.65
N PRO A 237 23.83 14.02 15.80
CA PRO A 237 23.92 15.48 15.83
C PRO A 237 25.14 15.99 15.03
N ALA A 238 25.08 17.23 14.55
CA ALA A 238 26.09 17.85 13.67
C ALA A 238 26.33 17.18 12.29
N LYS A 239 25.69 16.03 11.99
CA LYS A 239 25.65 15.48 10.63
C LYS A 239 24.38 15.96 9.90
N ASN A 240 24.43 15.95 8.57
CA ASN A 240 23.29 16.34 7.75
C ASN A 240 22.10 15.39 7.98
N SER A 241 21.06 15.88 8.68
CA SER A 241 19.84 15.13 9.01
C SER A 241 19.13 14.58 7.77
N ARG A 242 19.05 15.38 6.70
CA ARG A 242 18.41 14.98 5.45
C ARG A 242 19.11 13.78 4.82
N LYS A 243 20.45 13.80 4.78
CA LYS A 243 21.25 12.70 4.23
C LYS A 243 21.04 11.41 5.03
N GLN A 244 21.00 11.50 6.35
CA GLN A 244 20.73 10.34 7.22
C GLN A 244 19.34 9.74 6.98
N VAL A 245 18.32 10.58 6.75
CA VAL A 245 16.98 10.13 6.38
C VAL A 245 16.98 9.46 4.98
N ILE A 246 17.67 10.05 4.00
CA ILE A 246 17.82 9.45 2.66
C ILE A 246 18.47 8.06 2.75
N ASP A 247 19.54 7.93 3.54
CA ASP A 247 20.24 6.66 3.74
C ASP A 247 19.32 5.62 4.36
N TYR A 248 18.55 5.98 5.39
CA TYR A 248 17.53 5.11 5.96
C TYR A 248 16.51 4.62 4.91
N LEU A 249 16.02 5.51 4.04
CA LEU A 249 15.06 5.14 2.99
C LEU A 249 15.67 4.19 1.96
N ILE A 250 16.95 4.35 1.63
CA ILE A 250 17.68 3.49 0.69
C ILE A 250 17.93 2.11 1.33
N ASP A 251 18.45 2.08 2.55
CA ASP A 251 18.80 0.83 3.25
C ASP A 251 17.58 -0.07 3.48
N ASN A 252 16.40 0.53 3.63
CA ASN A 252 15.14 -0.17 3.82
C ASN A 252 14.32 -0.36 2.52
N ASN A 253 14.89 -0.09 1.35
CA ASN A 253 14.24 -0.27 0.04
C ASN A 253 12.91 0.50 -0.15
N TYR A 254 12.86 1.73 0.37
CA TYR A 254 11.78 2.69 0.10
C TYR A 254 12.13 3.68 -1.02
N LEU A 255 13.42 3.98 -1.18
CA LEU A 255 13.99 4.82 -2.24
C LEU A 255 14.93 4.01 -3.11
#